data_AF-X6LJP1-F1
#
_entry.id   AF-X6LJP1-F1
#
_cell.length_a   1.000
_cell.length_b   1.000
_cell.length_c   1.000
_cell.angle_alpha   90.00
_cell.angle_beta   90.00
_cell.angle_gamma   90.00
#
_symmetry.space_group_name_H-M   'P 1'
#
loop_
_entity.id
_entity.type
_entity.pdbx_description
1 polymer ?
#
loop_
_entity_poly.entity_id
_entity_poly.type
_entity_poly.pdbx_seq_one_letter_code
_entity_poly.pdbx_strand_id
1 'polypeptide(L)'
;MFQIDYLTHNGKLIMKSVIIFFQELAKSENEQLTEQLNKLKKYWKRPLHPISNPNIRTPTPQQLQTELKLLAATEKKEDATESESNFKDYYYKQRWPLDEVNTTEDRAKICKDYLTGIQWVLDYYYRGVPSWGWYYPHHYAPLISDMALMDEQFQCQFSLGEPYLPFEQLLAVLPIASSHVLPAPFQALMTNPESLISNMYPTDFKIDMDYATSPWEGVVLLPYIDERKLKEAVATIDSNLLT
;
A
#
# COMPACT_ATOMS: atom_id res chain seq x y z
N MET A 1 13.23 27.62 17.53
CA MET A 1 13.79 26.98 16.31
C MET A 1 14.19 25.57 16.72
N PHE A 2 13.41 24.55 16.35
CA PHE A 2 13.77 23.16 16.65
C PHE A 2 14.97 22.79 15.77
N GLN A 3 16.12 22.49 16.38
CA GLN A 3 17.27 22.01 15.65
C GLN A 3 17.00 20.55 15.30
N ILE A 4 16.71 20.27 14.02
CA ILE A 4 16.57 18.91 13.51
C ILE A 4 18.00 18.35 13.42
N ASP A 5 18.36 17.46 14.35
CA ASP A 5 19.50 16.56 14.17
C ASP A 5 19.23 15.61 13.00
N TYR A 6 20.22 14.80 12.60
CA TYR A 6 20.04 13.84 11.50
C TYR A 6 18.75 13.00 11.66
N LEU A 7 18.07 12.73 10.53
CA LEU A 7 16.87 11.87 10.51
C LEU A 7 17.21 10.39 10.73
N THR A 8 18.45 10.01 10.39
CA THR A 8 18.95 8.66 10.54
C THR A 8 20.36 8.67 11.11
N HIS A 9 20.72 7.60 11.80
CA HIS A 9 22.09 7.34 12.21
C HIS A 9 22.44 5.90 11.88
N ASN A 10 23.48 5.72 11.06
CA ASN A 10 23.91 4.40 10.60
C ASN A 10 22.72 3.61 10.03
N GLY A 11 21.92 4.17 9.11
CA GLY A 11 20.75 3.48 8.53
C GLY A 11 19.62 3.11 9.51
N LYS A 12 19.63 3.63 10.74
CA LYS A 12 18.50 3.52 11.69
C LYS A 12 17.78 4.85 11.82
N LEU A 13 16.45 4.83 11.87
CA LEU A 13 15.63 6.02 12.08
C LEU A 13 15.87 6.62 13.47
N ILE A 14 16.05 7.93 13.53
CA ILE A 14 16.02 8.69 14.78
C ILE A 14 14.59 9.21 14.94
N MET A 15 13.76 8.45 15.66
CA MET A 15 12.31 8.67 15.70
C MET A 15 11.91 10.08 16.12
N LYS A 16 12.59 10.67 17.10
CA LYS A 16 12.36 12.07 17.50
C LYS A 16 12.51 13.05 16.33
N SER A 17 13.58 12.93 15.55
CA SER A 17 13.81 13.79 14.38
C SER A 17 12.80 13.51 13.26
N VAL A 18 12.45 12.24 13.05
CA VAL A 18 11.47 11.78 12.05
C VAL A 18 10.07 12.30 12.36
N ILE A 19 9.65 12.28 13.62
CA ILE A 19 8.34 12.80 14.05
C ILE A 19 8.29 14.32 13.86
N ILE A 20 9.33 15.05 14.26
CA ILE A 20 9.41 16.51 14.00
C ILE A 20 9.33 16.78 12.50
N PHE A 21 10.01 15.99 11.67
CA PHE A 21 9.94 16.11 10.22
C PHE A 21 8.52 15.87 9.68
N PHE A 22 7.82 14.82 10.13
CA PHE A 22 6.43 14.58 9.73
C PHE A 22 5.48 15.67 10.24
N GLN A 23 5.70 16.21 11.44
CA GLN A 23 4.93 17.34 11.95
C GLN A 23 5.09 18.59 11.08
N GLU A 24 6.30 18.88 10.60
CA GLU A 24 6.53 19.99 9.66
C GLU A 24 5.86 19.73 8.30
N LEU A 25 5.96 18.51 7.76
CA LEU A 25 5.29 18.16 6.50
C LEU A 25 3.76 18.23 6.61
N ALA A 26 3.19 17.75 7.72
CA ALA A 26 1.76 17.74 7.98
C ALA A 26 1.12 19.13 7.90
N LYS A 27 1.87 20.20 8.21
CA LYS A 27 1.38 21.59 8.10
C LYS A 27 0.98 21.97 6.67
N SER A 28 1.58 21.35 5.67
CA SER A 28 1.30 21.61 4.25
C SER A 28 0.55 20.48 3.55
N GLU A 29 0.15 19.43 4.28
CA GLU A 29 -0.49 18.24 3.71
C GLU A 29 -1.79 18.59 2.98
N ASN A 30 -2.69 19.33 3.62
CA ASN A 30 -3.99 19.70 3.03
C ASN A 30 -3.84 20.59 1.80
N GLU A 31 -2.89 21.52 1.82
CA GLU A 31 -2.59 22.41 0.68
C GLU A 31 -2.10 21.58 -0.52
N GLN A 32 -1.14 20.68 -0.30
CA GLN A 32 -0.60 19.81 -1.34
C GLN A 32 -1.67 18.86 -1.91
N LEU A 33 -2.47 18.23 -1.05
CA LEU A 33 -3.58 17.36 -1.48
C LEU A 33 -4.61 18.14 -2.30
N THR A 34 -4.94 19.36 -1.87
CA THR A 34 -5.85 20.26 -2.60
C THR A 34 -5.29 20.62 -3.98
N GLU A 35 -4.00 20.93 -4.09
CA GLU A 35 -3.35 21.22 -5.37
C GLU A 35 -3.41 20.00 -6.31
N GLN A 36 -3.10 18.81 -5.80
CA GLN A 36 -3.15 17.56 -6.57
C GLN A 36 -4.57 17.23 -7.04
N LEU A 37 -5.55 17.32 -6.15
CA LEU A 37 -6.97 17.10 -6.49
C LEU A 37 -7.46 18.09 -7.56
N ASN A 38 -7.02 19.35 -7.51
CA ASN A 38 -7.36 20.33 -8.55
C ASN A 38 -6.73 19.99 -9.91
N LYS A 39 -5.47 19.53 -9.93
CA LYS A 39 -4.81 19.05 -11.16
C LYS A 39 -5.56 17.84 -11.73
N LEU A 40 -5.92 16.87 -10.90
CA LEU A 40 -6.66 15.68 -11.29
C LEU A 40 -8.05 16.02 -11.80
N LYS A 41 -8.78 16.89 -11.10
CA LYS A 41 -10.09 17.38 -11.54
C LYS A 41 -10.02 18.04 -12.91
N LYS A 42 -8.97 18.80 -13.20
CA LYS A 42 -8.74 19.40 -14.54
C LYS A 42 -8.40 18.34 -15.58
N TYR A 43 -7.60 17.34 -15.23
CA TYR A 43 -7.23 16.24 -16.11
C TYR A 43 -8.46 15.40 -16.47
N TRP A 44 -9.17 14.88 -15.48
CA TRP A 44 -10.29 13.95 -15.64
C TRP A 44 -11.55 14.58 -16.27
N LYS A 45 -11.67 15.91 -16.27
CA LYS A 45 -12.73 16.63 -17.02
C LYS A 45 -12.57 16.61 -18.54
N ARG A 46 -11.41 16.23 -19.07
CA ARG A 46 -11.18 16.23 -20.52
C ARG A 46 -12.08 15.19 -21.21
N PRO A 47 -12.71 15.52 -22.35
CA PRO A 47 -13.72 14.66 -22.99
C PRO A 47 -13.14 13.40 -23.64
N LEU A 48 -11.84 13.38 -23.92
CA LEU A 48 -11.14 12.24 -24.51
C LEU A 48 -10.09 11.75 -23.51
N HIS A 49 -10.41 10.66 -22.82
CA HIS A 49 -9.41 9.88 -22.09
C HIS A 49 -9.11 8.61 -22.88
N PRO A 50 -7.83 8.28 -23.12
CA PRO A 50 -7.44 7.11 -23.90
C PRO A 50 -7.70 5.78 -23.17
N ILE A 51 -8.18 5.84 -21.93
CA ILE A 51 -8.35 4.69 -21.06
C ILE A 51 -9.76 4.14 -21.22
N SER A 52 -9.91 3.10 -22.03
CA SER A 52 -11.15 2.34 -22.20
C SER A 52 -10.95 0.92 -21.67
N ASN A 53 -10.89 0.77 -20.34
CA ASN A 53 -10.80 -0.53 -19.69
C ASN A 53 -11.78 -0.58 -18.50
N PRO A 54 -12.74 -1.54 -18.46
CA PRO A 54 -13.74 -1.64 -17.39
C PRO A 54 -13.14 -1.98 -16.00
N ASN A 55 -11.87 -2.37 -15.96
CA ASN A 55 -11.16 -2.68 -14.73
C ASN A 55 -10.41 -1.50 -14.14
N ILE A 56 -10.30 -0.40 -14.88
CA ILE A 56 -9.70 0.83 -14.39
C ILE A 56 -10.81 1.68 -13.76
N ARG A 57 -10.79 1.79 -12.43
CA ARG A 57 -11.63 2.69 -11.67
C ARG A 57 -11.02 4.09 -11.72
N THR A 58 -11.70 5.01 -12.39
CA THR A 58 -11.29 6.42 -12.44
C THR A 58 -12.00 7.21 -11.33
N PRO A 59 -11.36 8.25 -10.78
CA PRO A 59 -12.00 9.09 -9.78
C PRO A 59 -13.16 9.87 -10.42
N THR A 60 -14.35 9.73 -9.85
CA THR A 60 -15.52 10.46 -10.35
C THR A 60 -15.42 11.94 -10.01
N PRO A 61 -16.01 12.84 -10.82
CA PRO A 61 -16.08 14.26 -10.49
C PRO A 61 -16.70 14.55 -9.11
N GLN A 62 -17.66 13.72 -8.68
CA GLN A 62 -18.32 13.81 -7.37
C GLN A 62 -17.38 13.44 -6.23
N GLN A 63 -16.58 12.37 -6.37
CA GLN A 63 -15.57 11.98 -5.38
C GLN A 63 -14.53 13.08 -5.20
N LEU A 64 -13.95 13.57 -6.30
CA LEU A 64 -12.95 14.66 -6.26
C LEU A 64 -13.52 15.94 -5.63
N GLN A 65 -14.78 16.27 -5.92
CA GLN A 65 -15.45 17.43 -5.32
C GLN A 65 -15.72 17.23 -3.82
N THR A 66 -16.05 16.01 -3.41
CA THR A 66 -16.26 15.66 -2.00
C THR A 66 -14.96 15.80 -1.22
N GLU A 67 -13.85 15.25 -1.71
CA GLU A 67 -12.53 15.40 -1.08
C GLU A 67 -12.10 16.86 -0.95
N LEU A 68 -12.22 17.64 -2.03
CA LEU A 68 -11.92 19.08 -2.00
C LEU A 68 -12.77 19.84 -0.99
N LYS A 69 -14.07 19.49 -0.87
CA LYS A 69 -14.96 20.12 0.12
C LYS A 69 -14.55 19.76 1.54
N LEU A 70 -14.17 18.51 1.79
CA LEU A 70 -13.73 18.04 3.11
C LEU A 70 -12.41 18.71 3.52
N LEU A 71 -11.43 18.80 2.63
CA LEU A 71 -10.16 19.50 2.88
C LEU A 71 -10.39 20.97 3.23
N ALA A 72 -11.21 21.69 2.44
CA ALA A 72 -11.52 23.10 2.69
C ALA A 72 -12.34 23.33 3.99
N ALA A 73 -13.09 22.32 4.44
CA ALA A 73 -13.80 22.38 5.72
C ALA A 73 -12.85 22.22 6.92
N THR A 74 -11.82 21.37 6.78
CA THR A 74 -10.78 21.17 7.81
C THR A 74 -9.98 22.45 8.07
N GLU A 75 -9.68 23.24 7.03
CA GLU A 75 -8.94 24.51 7.17
C GLU A 75 -9.71 25.62 7.90
N LYS A 76 -11.06 25.58 7.86
CA LYS A 76 -11.92 26.64 8.43
C LYS A 76 -12.30 26.40 9.88
N LYS A 77 -11.97 25.22 10.43
CA LYS A 77 -12.40 24.80 11.77
C LYS A 77 -11.23 24.86 12.74
N GLU A 78 -11.10 25.99 13.45
CA GLU A 78 -10.35 26.06 14.71
C GLU A 78 -11.12 25.40 15.88
N ASP A 79 -12.40 25.06 15.71
CA ASP A 79 -13.31 24.66 16.81
C ASP A 79 -14.31 23.56 16.40
N ALA A 80 -13.83 22.42 15.89
CA ALA A 80 -14.69 21.33 15.41
C ALA A 80 -15.14 20.39 16.55
N THR A 81 -16.43 20.38 16.83
CA THR A 81 -17.11 19.28 17.52
C THR A 81 -17.06 17.98 16.69
N GLU A 82 -16.94 16.85 17.38
CA GLU A 82 -16.71 15.44 16.96
C GLU A 82 -17.63 14.84 15.86
N SER A 83 -18.58 15.58 15.30
CA SER A 83 -19.73 15.00 14.57
C SER A 83 -19.74 15.15 13.05
N GLU A 84 -18.79 15.85 12.42
CA GLU A 84 -18.70 15.91 10.95
C GLU A 84 -17.56 15.03 10.44
N SER A 85 -17.85 14.17 9.46
CA SER A 85 -16.85 13.31 8.80
C SER A 85 -15.66 14.15 8.36
N ASN A 86 -14.52 13.96 9.02
CA ASN A 86 -13.25 14.57 8.68
C ASN A 86 -12.75 14.00 7.34
N PHE A 87 -12.00 14.79 6.56
CA PHE A 87 -11.27 14.31 5.37
C PHE A 87 -10.48 13.02 5.66
N LYS A 88 -9.83 12.90 6.82
CA LYS A 88 -9.10 11.69 7.23
C LYS A 88 -10.00 10.45 7.20
N ASP A 89 -11.15 10.52 7.85
CA ASP A 89 -12.04 9.35 7.93
C ASP A 89 -12.58 8.98 6.55
N TYR A 90 -12.83 9.98 5.70
CA TYR A 90 -13.18 9.73 4.30
C TYR A 90 -12.01 9.09 3.54
N TYR A 91 -10.77 9.58 3.72
CA TYR A 91 -9.57 9.08 3.06
C TYR A 91 -9.37 7.58 3.31
N TYR A 92 -9.41 7.16 4.58
CA TYR A 92 -9.21 5.76 4.95
C TYR A 92 -10.38 4.87 4.54
N LYS A 93 -11.63 5.33 4.69
CA LYS A 93 -12.84 4.57 4.27
C LYS A 93 -12.91 4.31 2.77
N GLN A 94 -12.31 5.16 1.93
CA GLN A 94 -12.29 4.96 0.48
C GLN A 94 -11.20 3.99 0.00
N ARG A 95 -10.13 3.83 0.79
CA ARG A 95 -8.89 3.14 0.38
C ARG A 95 -8.71 1.77 1.04
N TRP A 96 -9.22 1.59 2.26
CA TRP A 96 -9.25 0.27 2.89
C TRP A 96 -10.65 -0.35 2.76
N PRO A 97 -10.73 -1.70 2.71
CA PRO A 97 -12.00 -2.40 2.81
C PRO A 97 -12.84 -1.92 4.00
N LEU A 98 -14.16 -1.97 3.82
CA LEU A 98 -15.10 -1.64 4.89
C LEU A 98 -14.80 -2.52 6.11
N ASP A 99 -14.79 -1.88 7.28
CA ASP A 99 -14.50 -2.48 8.59
C ASP A 99 -13.02 -2.72 8.95
N GLU A 100 -12.06 -2.50 8.03
CA GLU A 100 -10.63 -2.65 8.35
C GLU A 100 -10.02 -1.45 9.09
N VAL A 101 -10.49 -0.24 8.80
CA VAL A 101 -9.94 0.99 9.38
C VAL A 101 -11.06 1.86 9.91
N ASN A 102 -11.37 1.69 11.20
CA ASN A 102 -12.45 2.42 11.86
C ASN A 102 -11.97 3.32 12.99
N THR A 103 -10.79 3.05 13.55
CA THR A 103 -10.29 3.75 14.74
C THR A 103 -8.93 4.41 14.51
N THR A 104 -8.54 5.27 15.44
CA THR A 104 -7.19 5.84 15.54
C THR A 104 -6.12 4.76 15.64
N GLU A 105 -6.41 3.68 16.35
CA GLU A 105 -5.49 2.55 16.55
C GLU A 105 -5.26 1.80 15.24
N ASP A 106 -6.27 1.65 14.39
CA ASP A 106 -6.12 1.01 13.07
C ASP A 106 -5.24 1.87 12.16
N ARG A 107 -5.43 3.20 12.15
CA ARG A 107 -4.54 4.11 11.42
C ARG A 107 -3.11 4.05 11.95
N ALA A 108 -2.93 3.97 13.26
CA ALA A 108 -1.61 3.85 13.87
C ALA A 108 -0.88 2.54 13.48
N LYS A 109 -1.61 1.43 13.26
CA LYS A 109 -1.02 0.19 12.72
C LYS A 109 -0.48 0.40 11.30
N ILE A 110 -1.25 1.04 10.42
CA ILE A 110 -0.82 1.37 9.05
C ILE A 110 0.43 2.26 9.09
N CYS A 111 0.43 3.29 9.93
CA CYS A 111 1.60 4.15 10.12
C CYS A 111 2.82 3.39 10.63
N LYS A 112 2.63 2.44 11.56
CA LYS A 112 3.69 1.56 12.05
C LYS A 112 4.26 0.67 10.95
N ASP A 113 3.41 0.09 10.11
CA ASP A 113 3.85 -0.74 8.99
C ASP A 113 4.60 0.10 7.94
N TYR A 114 4.16 1.34 7.70
CA TYR A 114 4.85 2.28 6.81
C TYR A 114 6.23 2.67 7.35
N LEU A 115 6.34 3.01 8.65
CA LEU A 115 7.63 3.26 9.31
C LEU A 115 8.54 2.05 9.26
N THR A 116 7.98 0.85 9.45
CA THR A 116 8.71 -0.41 9.31
C THR A 116 9.26 -0.58 7.90
N GLY A 117 8.50 -0.21 6.87
CA GLY A 117 8.98 -0.21 5.49
C GLY A 117 10.11 0.77 5.23
N ILE A 118 10.02 2.00 5.74
CA ILE A 118 11.13 2.96 5.66
C ILE A 118 12.39 2.37 6.30
N GLN A 119 12.25 1.78 7.49
CA GLN A 119 13.38 1.16 8.18
C GLN A 119 13.92 -0.08 7.45
N TRP A 120 13.05 -0.88 6.82
CA TRP A 120 13.43 -2.02 5.98
C TRP A 120 14.28 -1.55 4.80
N VAL A 121 13.84 -0.49 4.10
CA VAL A 121 14.58 0.09 2.96
C VAL A 121 15.92 0.65 3.42
N LEU A 122 15.97 1.36 4.55
CA LEU A 122 17.24 1.86 5.08
C LEU A 122 18.21 0.72 5.41
N ASP A 123 17.74 -0.34 6.05
CA ASP A 123 18.58 -1.50 6.34
C ASP A 123 19.03 -2.20 5.05
N TYR A 124 18.16 -2.35 4.05
CA TYR A 124 18.50 -2.93 2.75
C TYR A 124 19.71 -2.25 2.12
N TYR A 125 19.73 -0.91 2.09
CA TYR A 125 20.83 -0.17 1.48
C TYR A 125 22.09 -0.07 2.36
N TYR A 126 21.96 -0.02 3.69
CA TYR A 126 23.11 0.14 4.59
C TYR A 126 23.72 -1.17 5.08
N ARG A 127 22.93 -2.25 5.12
CA ARG A 127 23.27 -3.53 5.77
C ARG A 127 22.91 -4.77 4.96
N GLY A 128 22.25 -4.62 3.81
CA GLY A 128 21.69 -5.73 3.05
C GLY A 128 20.29 -6.13 3.54
N VAL A 129 19.72 -7.17 2.94
CA VAL A 129 18.31 -7.57 3.16
C VAL A 129 18.06 -7.88 4.64
N PRO A 130 17.19 -7.13 5.34
CA PRO A 130 16.90 -7.39 6.75
C PRO A 130 15.81 -8.47 6.95
N SER A 131 14.93 -8.65 5.97
CA SER A 131 13.90 -9.69 5.95
C SER A 131 13.47 -9.99 4.52
N TRP A 132 13.51 -11.27 4.12
CA TRP A 132 13.00 -11.75 2.83
C TRP A 132 11.47 -11.84 2.79
N GLY A 133 10.83 -12.10 3.94
CA GLY A 133 9.38 -12.28 4.05
C GLY A 133 8.60 -11.03 4.41
N TRP A 134 9.26 -9.95 4.86
CA TRP A 134 8.57 -8.71 5.19
C TRP A 134 8.09 -7.99 3.92
N TYR A 135 6.86 -7.50 3.96
CA TYR A 135 6.28 -6.61 2.95
C TYR A 135 5.36 -5.59 3.62
N TYR A 136 5.02 -4.52 2.91
CA TYR A 136 4.03 -3.55 3.37
C TYR A 136 2.61 -4.06 3.04
N PRO A 137 1.77 -4.38 4.05
CA PRO A 137 0.51 -5.12 3.85
C PRO A 137 -0.69 -4.22 3.53
N HIS A 138 -0.46 -3.09 2.84
CA HIS A 138 -1.53 -2.20 2.39
C HIS A 138 -1.27 -1.72 0.96
N HIS A 139 -2.33 -1.48 0.19
CA HIS A 139 -2.21 -0.93 -1.17
C HIS A 139 -1.96 0.57 -1.19
N TYR A 140 -2.29 1.28 -0.09
CA TYR A 140 -2.23 2.73 0.02
C TYR A 140 -1.35 3.18 1.19
N ALA A 141 -0.83 4.40 1.11
CA ALA A 141 -0.02 5.02 2.17
C ALA A 141 -0.91 5.69 3.24
N PRO A 142 -0.46 5.80 4.50
CA PRO A 142 -1.14 6.62 5.50
C PRO A 142 -0.97 8.12 5.21
N LEU A 143 -1.83 8.94 5.82
CA LEU A 143 -1.65 10.39 5.84
C LEU A 143 -0.45 10.77 6.72
N ILE A 144 0.32 11.78 6.27
CA ILE A 144 1.45 12.35 7.00
C ILE A 144 0.99 12.94 8.33
N SER A 145 -0.19 13.55 8.40
CA SER A 145 -0.73 14.04 9.66
C SER A 145 -1.08 12.94 10.66
N ASP A 146 -1.23 11.68 10.25
CA ASP A 146 -1.32 10.54 11.18
C ASP A 146 0.08 10.01 11.52
N MET A 147 1.02 10.01 10.56
CA MET A 147 2.44 9.71 10.81
C MET A 147 3.07 10.66 11.85
N ALA A 148 2.64 11.93 11.87
CA ALA A 148 3.09 12.94 12.83
C ALA A 148 2.65 12.69 14.28
N LEU A 149 1.68 11.77 14.49
CA LEU A 149 1.16 11.38 15.79
C LEU A 149 1.79 10.08 16.33
N MET A 150 2.74 9.50 15.59
CA MET A 150 3.40 8.27 15.99
C MET A 150 4.28 8.48 17.23
N ASP A 151 4.36 7.45 18.08
CA ASP A 151 5.19 7.46 19.28
C ASP A 151 6.70 7.40 18.91
N GLU A 152 7.51 8.14 19.66
CA GLU A 152 8.98 8.07 19.60
C GLU A 152 9.50 6.65 19.91
N GLN A 153 8.74 5.84 20.65
CA GLN A 153 9.06 4.46 21.03
C GLN A 153 8.82 3.43 19.91
N PHE A 154 8.69 3.86 18.66
CA PHE A 154 8.61 2.95 17.52
C PHE A 154 9.81 1.98 17.51
N GLN A 155 9.48 0.68 17.47
CA GLN A 155 10.44 -0.39 17.29
C GLN A 155 9.94 -1.33 16.21
N CYS A 156 10.85 -1.73 15.33
CA CYS A 156 10.63 -2.82 14.40
C CYS A 156 11.79 -3.82 14.52
N GLN A 157 11.45 -5.09 14.48
CA GLN A 157 12.41 -6.19 14.43
C GLN A 157 12.10 -7.01 13.18
N PHE A 158 13.16 -7.33 12.46
CA PHE A 158 13.07 -8.14 11.25
C PHE A 158 13.54 -9.55 11.56
N SER A 159 12.78 -10.53 11.07
CA SER A 159 13.28 -11.90 10.93
C SER A 159 13.83 -12.03 9.51
N LEU A 160 15.10 -12.42 9.39
CA LEU A 160 15.75 -12.52 8.08
C LEU A 160 14.97 -13.44 7.13
N GLY A 161 14.52 -14.60 7.64
CA GLY A 161 13.88 -15.62 6.81
C GLY A 161 14.83 -16.13 5.73
N GLU A 162 14.25 -16.72 4.69
CA GLU A 162 14.97 -17.27 3.54
C GLU A 162 14.32 -16.74 2.25
N PRO A 163 15.11 -16.52 1.18
CA PRO A 163 14.54 -16.22 -0.13
C PRO A 163 13.67 -17.38 -0.62
N TYR A 164 12.64 -17.07 -1.40
CA TYR A 164 11.87 -18.08 -2.11
C TYR A 164 12.76 -18.92 -3.03
N LEU A 165 12.45 -20.22 -3.16
CA LEU A 165 13.00 -21.03 -4.23
C LEU A 165 12.51 -20.51 -5.60
N PRO A 166 13.23 -20.76 -6.71
CA PRO A 166 12.88 -20.20 -8.01
C PRO A 166 11.43 -20.43 -8.44
N PHE A 167 10.90 -21.65 -8.26
CA PHE A 167 9.50 -21.94 -8.62
C PHE A 167 8.48 -21.37 -7.62
N GLU A 168 8.83 -21.26 -6.34
CA GLU A 168 7.98 -20.58 -5.35
C GLU A 168 7.85 -19.09 -5.70
N GLN A 169 8.97 -18.44 -6.05
CA GLN A 169 8.97 -17.04 -6.48
C GLN A 169 8.15 -16.85 -7.76
N LEU A 170 8.32 -17.74 -8.74
CA LEU A 170 7.55 -17.67 -9.99
C LEU A 170 6.05 -17.84 -9.72
N LEU A 171 5.64 -18.73 -8.83
CA LEU A 171 4.24 -18.83 -8.41
C LEU A 171 3.75 -17.57 -7.69
N ALA A 172 4.59 -16.91 -6.88
CA ALA A 172 4.22 -15.70 -6.17
C ALA A 172 4.09 -14.46 -7.08
N VAL A 173 4.74 -14.45 -8.25
CA VAL A 173 4.83 -13.27 -9.14
C VAL A 173 4.03 -13.42 -10.44
N LEU A 174 3.96 -14.62 -11.00
CA LEU A 174 3.36 -14.80 -12.32
C LEU A 174 1.82 -14.84 -12.26
N PRO A 175 1.14 -14.24 -13.24
CA PRO A 175 -0.29 -14.48 -13.45
C PRO A 175 -0.53 -15.84 -14.11
N ILE A 176 -1.76 -16.38 -14.00
CA ILE A 176 -2.17 -17.63 -14.66
C ILE A 176 -1.84 -17.65 -16.16
N ALA A 177 -1.98 -16.51 -16.84
CA ALA A 177 -1.70 -16.39 -18.28
C ALA A 177 -0.25 -16.80 -18.64
N SER A 178 0.68 -16.65 -17.70
CA SER A 178 2.08 -17.03 -17.85
C SER A 178 2.42 -18.38 -17.23
N SER A 179 1.43 -19.16 -16.78
CA SER A 179 1.66 -20.47 -16.14
C SER A 179 2.51 -21.41 -16.98
N HIS A 180 2.41 -21.35 -18.32
CA HIS A 180 3.17 -22.17 -19.26
C HIS A 180 4.70 -22.12 -19.10
N VAL A 181 5.27 -21.13 -18.39
CA VAL A 181 6.72 -21.05 -18.09
C VAL A 181 7.15 -21.95 -16.92
N LEU A 182 6.19 -22.47 -16.15
CA LEU A 182 6.42 -23.39 -15.02
C LEU A 182 6.31 -24.86 -15.49
N PRO A 183 6.90 -25.82 -14.76
CA PRO A 183 6.64 -27.24 -15.00
C PRO A 183 5.16 -27.59 -14.80
N ALA A 184 4.64 -28.58 -15.54
CA ALA A 184 3.21 -28.91 -15.56
C ALA A 184 2.55 -29.10 -14.17
N PRO A 185 3.20 -29.73 -13.17
CA PRO A 185 2.62 -29.83 -11.82
C PRO A 185 2.40 -28.46 -11.14
N PHE A 186 3.30 -27.51 -11.35
CA PHE A 186 3.18 -26.14 -10.80
C PHE A 186 2.09 -25.34 -11.53
N GLN A 187 1.89 -25.57 -12.83
CA GLN A 187 0.81 -24.94 -13.60
C GLN A 187 -0.57 -25.31 -13.03
N ALA A 188 -0.73 -26.56 -12.60
CA ALA A 188 -1.96 -27.06 -12.01
C ALA A 188 -2.30 -26.33 -10.70
N LEU A 189 -1.30 -25.89 -9.92
CA LEU A 189 -1.54 -25.12 -8.69
C LEU A 189 -2.18 -23.76 -8.96
N MET A 190 -1.91 -23.14 -10.11
CA MET A 190 -2.49 -21.84 -10.49
C MET A 190 -3.86 -21.98 -11.15
N THR A 191 -4.08 -23.08 -11.89
CA THR A 191 -5.22 -23.23 -12.81
C THR A 191 -6.36 -24.08 -12.25
N ASN A 192 -6.06 -24.99 -11.32
CA ASN A 192 -7.07 -25.83 -10.69
C ASN A 192 -7.86 -25.03 -9.63
N PRO A 193 -9.20 -24.91 -9.75
CA PRO A 193 -10.03 -24.23 -8.75
C PRO A 193 -9.93 -24.84 -7.35
N GLU A 194 -9.67 -26.15 -7.26
CA GLU A 194 -9.51 -26.89 -5.99
C GLU A 194 -8.12 -26.73 -5.36
N SER A 195 -7.22 -25.97 -5.99
CA SER A 195 -5.90 -25.65 -5.43
C SER A 195 -6.02 -24.80 -4.16
N LEU A 196 -5.16 -25.07 -3.18
CA LEU A 196 -5.09 -24.31 -1.92
C LEU A 196 -4.80 -22.81 -2.13
N ILE A 197 -4.22 -22.47 -3.28
CA ILE A 197 -3.82 -21.11 -3.65
C ILE A 197 -4.62 -20.54 -4.84
N SER A 198 -5.72 -21.19 -5.26
CA SER A 198 -6.52 -20.74 -6.42
C SER A 198 -7.04 -19.31 -6.24
N ASN A 199 -7.39 -18.92 -5.01
CA ASN A 199 -7.87 -17.58 -4.67
C ASN A 199 -6.82 -16.47 -4.81
N MET A 200 -5.54 -16.82 -4.94
CA MET A 200 -4.43 -15.87 -5.13
C MET A 200 -4.29 -15.44 -6.60
N TYR A 201 -4.97 -16.12 -7.51
CA TYR A 201 -4.84 -15.90 -8.95
C TYR A 201 -6.16 -15.46 -9.58
N PRO A 202 -6.58 -14.20 -9.37
CA PRO A 202 -7.78 -13.70 -10.01
C PRO A 202 -7.57 -13.63 -11.54
N THR A 203 -8.60 -14.03 -12.30
CA THR A 203 -8.60 -13.87 -13.77
C THR A 203 -8.78 -12.42 -14.20
N ASP A 204 -9.30 -11.59 -13.31
CA ASP A 204 -9.49 -10.17 -13.51
C ASP A 204 -9.30 -9.40 -12.20
N PHE A 205 -8.73 -8.20 -12.26
CA PHE A 205 -8.41 -7.38 -11.09
C PHE A 205 -8.68 -5.90 -11.37
N LYS A 206 -8.93 -5.13 -10.31
CA LYS A 206 -9.21 -3.69 -10.45
C LYS A 206 -7.92 -2.89 -10.35
N ILE A 207 -7.85 -1.82 -11.12
CA ILE A 207 -6.81 -0.78 -11.02
C ILE A 207 -7.51 0.48 -10.55
N ASP A 208 -7.11 0.99 -9.39
CA ASP A 208 -7.62 2.25 -8.86
C ASP A 208 -6.70 3.39 -9.27
N MET A 209 -7.26 4.39 -9.97
CA MET A 209 -6.51 5.56 -10.43
C MET A 209 -6.29 6.59 -9.30
N ASP A 210 -6.13 6.13 -8.06
CA ASP A 210 -5.97 6.97 -6.88
C ASP A 210 -4.81 7.94 -7.07
N TYR A 211 -5.15 9.22 -7.17
CA TYR A 211 -4.26 10.32 -7.55
C TYR A 211 -3.42 10.15 -8.84
N ALA A 212 -3.72 9.16 -9.67
CA ALA A 212 -2.99 8.82 -10.89
C ALA A 212 -3.62 9.46 -12.14
N THR A 213 -2.80 9.62 -13.19
CA THR A 213 -3.27 10.10 -14.51
C THR A 213 -3.05 9.06 -15.61
N SER A 214 -2.08 8.17 -15.45
CA SER A 214 -1.77 7.10 -16.39
C SER A 214 -2.03 5.72 -15.78
N PRO A 215 -2.54 4.73 -16.54
CA PRO A 215 -2.91 3.42 -15.98
C PRO A 215 -1.79 2.69 -15.22
N TRP A 216 -0.53 2.86 -15.64
CA TRP A 216 0.63 2.26 -14.99
C TRP A 216 1.04 2.94 -13.68
N GLU A 217 0.47 4.12 -13.38
CA GLU A 217 0.59 4.80 -12.08
C GLU A 217 -0.51 4.36 -11.12
N GLY A 218 -1.56 3.69 -11.61
CA GLY A 218 -2.69 3.25 -10.82
C GLY A 218 -2.34 2.12 -9.86
N VAL A 219 -3.08 2.05 -8.76
CA VAL A 219 -2.94 1.03 -7.73
C VAL A 219 -3.58 -0.27 -8.21
N VAL A 220 -2.77 -1.32 -8.34
CA VAL A 220 -3.23 -2.65 -8.75
C VAL A 220 -3.78 -3.39 -7.52
N LEU A 221 -5.09 -3.62 -7.49
CA LEU A 221 -5.79 -4.25 -6.37
C LEU A 221 -5.78 -5.78 -6.51
N LEU A 222 -4.63 -6.38 -6.22
CA LEU A 222 -4.46 -7.83 -6.14
C LEU A 222 -4.53 -8.34 -4.70
N PRO A 223 -5.00 -9.59 -4.47
CA PRO A 223 -4.88 -10.23 -3.18
C PRO A 223 -3.40 -10.46 -2.82
N TYR A 224 -3.08 -10.39 -1.54
CA TYR A 224 -1.74 -10.75 -1.05
C TYR A 224 -1.53 -12.27 -1.08
N ILE A 225 -0.31 -12.68 -1.40
CA ILE A 225 0.11 -14.09 -1.36
C ILE A 225 0.32 -14.50 0.11
N ASP A 226 -0.36 -15.56 0.53
CA ASP A 226 -0.11 -16.23 1.82
C ASP A 226 1.05 -17.22 1.62
N GLU A 227 2.25 -16.83 2.07
CA GLU A 227 3.48 -17.62 1.96
C GLU A 227 3.31 -19.05 2.48
N ARG A 228 2.60 -19.21 3.60
CA ARG A 228 2.41 -20.52 4.23
C ARG A 228 1.59 -21.42 3.33
N LYS A 229 0.46 -20.93 2.81
CA LYS A 229 -0.37 -21.70 1.86
C LYS A 229 0.36 -21.98 0.55
N LEU A 230 1.18 -21.04 0.07
CA LEU A 230 2.00 -21.23 -1.13
C LEU A 230 2.97 -22.40 -0.94
N LYS A 231 3.74 -22.39 0.15
CA LYS A 231 4.70 -23.46 0.47
C LYS A 231 4.00 -24.80 0.73
N GLU A 232 2.86 -24.79 1.41
CA GLU A 232 2.02 -25.98 1.60
C GLU A 232 1.55 -26.57 0.25
N ALA A 233 1.12 -25.73 -0.70
CA ALA A 233 0.72 -26.17 -2.03
C ALA A 233 1.90 -26.75 -2.83
N VAL A 234 3.06 -26.09 -2.79
CA VAL A 234 4.28 -26.56 -3.47
C VAL A 234 4.73 -27.92 -2.91
N ALA A 235 4.63 -28.13 -1.60
CA ALA A 235 5.00 -29.39 -0.96
C ALA A 235 4.14 -30.60 -1.38
N THR A 236 2.98 -30.37 -2.03
CA THR A 236 2.14 -31.47 -2.56
C THR A 236 2.63 -32.02 -3.90
N ILE A 237 3.56 -31.34 -4.57
CA ILE A 237 4.06 -31.75 -5.88
C ILE A 237 4.98 -32.96 -5.73
N ASP A 238 4.66 -34.04 -6.45
CA ASP A 238 5.55 -35.20 -6.58
C ASP A 238 6.79 -34.81 -7.41
N SER A 239 7.96 -34.89 -6.77
CA SER A 239 9.25 -34.59 -7.39
C SER A 239 9.55 -35.45 -8.61
N ASN A 240 8.97 -36.66 -8.71
CA ASN A 240 9.16 -37.54 -9.87
C ASN A 240 8.49 -37.02 -11.14
N LEU A 241 7.58 -36.04 -11.03
CA LEU A 241 6.92 -35.39 -12.17
C LEU A 241 7.73 -34.20 -12.73
N LEU A 242 8.90 -33.90 -12.16
CA LEU A 242 9.76 -32.78 -12.53
C LEU A 242 11.00 -33.20 -13.35
N THR A 243 11.13 -34.50 -13.63
CA THR A 243 12.20 -35.13 -14.44
C THR A 243 11.66 -35.61 -15.77
#